data_AF-A0A7J4EQX1-F1
#
_entry.id   AF-A0A7J4EQX1-F1
#
_cell.length_a   1.000
_cell.length_b   1.000
_cell.length_c   1.000
_cell.angle_alpha   90.00
_cell.angle_beta   90.00
_cell.angle_gamma   90.00
#
_symmetry.space_group_name_H-M   'P 1'
#
loop_
_entity.id
_entity.type
_entity.pdbx_description
1 polymer ?
#
loop_
_entity_poly.entity_id
_entity_poly.type
_entity_poly.pdbx_seq_one_letter_code
_entity_poly.pdbx_strand_id
1 'polypeptide(L)'
;MICEVCSGKGYVEVESNCRNCSGTGKSKSFDPEITAELTAEQFEMFSKGICGVCLGEGKIKLKEICRSCEGSGKIKKCRICGVKIRGNYELCQKCRKKPHAYLLKNSCSIEDLRLNTTYVGTVSAITPIGVFVNLNRKIRGLIHKRNAGNSSLLNGDKVTVTVTGIKPNGEVDLSLNQMEKFEVVEISKEVPEIKIIEAEDYAGKL
;
A
#
# COMPACT_ATOMS: atom_id res chain seq x y z
N MET A 1 3.85 -5.60 -8.14
CA MET A 1 3.38 -6.21 -9.40
C MET A 1 1.87 -6.09 -9.49
N ILE A 2 1.34 -5.97 -10.70
CA ILE A 2 -0.11 -6.03 -10.92
C ILE A 2 -0.62 -7.45 -10.66
N CYS A 3 -1.87 -7.58 -10.24
CA CYS A 3 -2.53 -8.88 -10.17
C CYS A 3 -2.85 -9.33 -11.60
N GLU A 4 -2.24 -10.44 -12.05
CA GLU A 4 -2.42 -11.00 -13.39
C GLU A 4 -3.88 -11.42 -13.67
N VAL A 5 -4.63 -11.79 -12.62
CA VAL A 5 -6.02 -12.27 -12.75
C VAL A 5 -7.02 -11.14 -13.04
N CYS A 6 -6.77 -9.93 -12.54
CA CYS A 6 -7.63 -8.77 -12.81
C CYS A 6 -6.94 -7.66 -13.59
N SER A 7 -5.72 -7.93 -14.09
CA SER A 7 -4.87 -6.94 -14.78
C SER A 7 -4.78 -5.60 -14.05
N GLY A 8 -4.72 -5.62 -12.71
CA GLY A 8 -4.67 -4.40 -11.91
C GLY A 8 -6.02 -3.77 -11.54
N LYS A 9 -7.14 -4.21 -12.12
CA LYS A 9 -8.47 -3.61 -11.92
C LYS A 9 -9.05 -3.86 -10.52
N GLY A 10 -8.63 -4.94 -9.84
CA GLY A 10 -9.17 -5.34 -8.54
C GLY A 10 -10.50 -6.10 -8.61
N TYR A 11 -11.15 -6.16 -9.77
CA TYR A 11 -12.39 -6.91 -10.02
C TYR A 11 -12.27 -7.75 -11.29
N VAL A 12 -13.11 -8.78 -11.38
CA VAL A 12 -13.30 -9.63 -12.56
C VAL A 12 -14.74 -9.48 -13.06
N GLU A 13 -14.92 -9.45 -14.37
CA GLU A 13 -16.24 -9.35 -15.00
C GLU A 13 -16.78 -10.76 -15.21
N VAL A 14 -17.88 -11.09 -14.54
CA VAL A 14 -18.54 -12.39 -14.65
C VAL A 14 -19.91 -12.21 -15.29
N GLU A 15 -20.29 -13.16 -16.13
CA GLU A 15 -21.64 -13.19 -16.71
C GLU A 15 -22.57 -13.96 -15.78
N SER A 16 -23.68 -13.31 -15.42
CA SER A 16 -24.74 -13.93 -14.63
C SER A 16 -26.08 -13.77 -15.32
N ASN A 17 -27.02 -14.66 -15.05
CA ASN A 17 -28.37 -14.52 -15.60
C ASN A 17 -29.03 -13.27 -15.03
N CYS A 18 -29.66 -12.50 -15.91
CA CYS A 18 -30.42 -11.31 -15.52
C CYS A 18 -31.51 -11.72 -14.53
N ARG A 19 -31.45 -11.17 -13.31
CA ARG A 19 -32.40 -11.47 -12.24
C ARG A 19 -33.84 -11.06 -12.59
N ASN A 20 -34.00 -10.06 -13.46
CA ASN A 20 -35.30 -9.50 -13.82
C ASN A 20 -36.07 -10.38 -14.83
N CYS A 21 -35.37 -11.01 -15.77
CA CYS A 21 -35.99 -11.89 -16.77
C CYS A 21 -35.61 -13.36 -16.58
N SER A 22 -34.84 -13.70 -15.54
CA SER A 22 -34.33 -15.05 -15.26
C SER A 22 -33.66 -15.72 -16.47
N GLY A 23 -32.90 -14.96 -17.26
CA GLY A 23 -32.25 -15.50 -18.47
C GLY A 23 -33.08 -15.44 -19.76
N THR A 24 -34.36 -15.06 -19.70
CA THR A 24 -35.25 -15.13 -20.88
C THR A 24 -35.10 -13.95 -21.87
N GLY A 25 -34.46 -12.85 -21.45
CA GLY A 25 -34.33 -11.63 -22.24
C GLY A 25 -35.64 -10.84 -22.43
N LYS A 26 -36.76 -11.32 -21.88
CA LYS A 26 -38.09 -10.73 -22.06
C LYS A 26 -38.70 -10.37 -20.72
N SER A 27 -39.29 -9.18 -20.61
CA SER A 27 -40.05 -8.75 -19.43
C SER A 27 -41.50 -8.50 -19.83
N LYS A 28 -42.43 -9.19 -19.16
CA LYS A 28 -43.88 -9.06 -19.38
C LYS A 28 -44.57 -8.18 -18.34
N SER A 29 -43.92 -7.93 -17.20
CA SER A 29 -44.52 -7.25 -16.05
C SER A 29 -43.89 -5.89 -15.81
N PHE A 30 -44.75 -4.89 -15.66
CA PHE A 30 -44.46 -3.48 -15.47
C PHE A 30 -44.19 -3.20 -13.98
N ASP A 31 -42.93 -3.00 -13.60
CA ASP A 31 -42.54 -2.56 -12.25
C ASP A 31 -42.33 -1.03 -12.28
N PRO A 32 -43.27 -0.23 -11.72
CA PRO A 32 -43.25 1.24 -11.81
C PRO A 32 -41.96 1.87 -11.29
N GLU A 33 -41.37 1.25 -10.26
CA GLU A 33 -40.17 1.71 -9.57
C GLU A 33 -38.91 1.60 -10.45
N ILE A 34 -38.80 0.54 -11.25
CA ILE A 34 -37.65 0.29 -12.13
C ILE A 34 -37.78 1.15 -13.40
N THR A 35 -39.00 1.33 -13.91
CA THR A 35 -39.25 2.13 -15.12
C THR A 35 -39.00 3.62 -14.94
N ALA A 36 -39.04 4.13 -13.71
CA ALA A 36 -38.74 5.53 -13.40
C ALA A 36 -37.24 5.87 -13.56
N GLU A 37 -36.36 4.86 -13.47
CA GLU A 37 -34.90 5.03 -13.56
C GLU A 37 -34.33 4.65 -14.95
N LEU A 38 -35.18 4.29 -15.92
CA LEU A 38 -34.76 3.91 -17.28
C LEU A 38 -34.63 5.12 -18.20
N THR A 39 -33.67 5.08 -19.13
CA THR A 39 -33.59 6.07 -20.20
C THR A 39 -34.74 5.87 -21.21
N ALA A 40 -35.06 6.90 -22.00
CA ALA A 40 -36.13 6.84 -23.00
C ALA A 40 -35.97 5.65 -23.98
N GLU A 41 -34.73 5.32 -24.33
CA GLU A 41 -34.37 4.20 -25.20
C GLU A 41 -34.68 2.84 -24.55
N GLN A 42 -34.41 2.70 -23.25
CA GLN A 42 -34.69 1.48 -22.50
C GLN A 42 -36.20 1.29 -22.25
N PHE A 43 -36.95 2.39 -22.15
CA PHE A 43 -38.41 2.37 -22.02
C PHE A 43 -39.11 1.91 -23.32
N GLU A 44 -38.61 2.32 -24.49
CA GLU A 44 -39.11 1.82 -25.78
C GLU A 44 -38.83 0.33 -25.96
N MET A 45 -37.65 -0.14 -25.57
CA MET A 45 -37.29 -1.55 -25.62
C MET A 45 -38.22 -2.38 -24.70
N PHE A 46 -38.54 -1.87 -23.52
CA PHE A 46 -39.48 -2.49 -22.61
C PHE A 46 -40.90 -2.56 -23.19
N SER A 47 -41.35 -1.49 -23.87
CA SER A 47 -42.64 -1.45 -24.57
C SER A 47 -42.73 -2.48 -25.71
N LYS A 48 -41.59 -2.91 -26.26
CA LYS A 48 -41.45 -4.00 -27.25
C LYS A 48 -41.31 -5.39 -26.62
N GLY A 49 -41.45 -5.50 -25.28
CA GLY A 49 -41.36 -6.76 -24.54
C GLY A 49 -39.94 -7.26 -24.28
N ILE A 50 -38.93 -6.41 -24.49
CA ILE A 50 -37.51 -6.71 -24.30
C ILE A 50 -37.12 -6.24 -22.89
N CYS A 51 -36.38 -7.07 -22.15
CA CYS A 51 -35.95 -6.70 -20.81
C CYS A 51 -34.95 -5.53 -20.86
N GLY A 52 -35.37 -4.33 -20.43
CA GLY A 52 -34.56 -3.11 -20.45
C GLY A 52 -33.29 -3.16 -19.57
N VAL A 53 -33.25 -4.06 -18.59
CA VAL A 53 -32.10 -4.24 -17.67
C VAL A 53 -30.95 -5.03 -18.32
N CYS A 54 -31.27 -6.05 -19.13
CA CYS A 54 -30.26 -6.84 -19.87
C CYS A 54 -30.28 -6.59 -21.38
N LEU A 55 -31.08 -5.61 -21.84
CA LEU A 55 -31.28 -5.26 -23.24
C LEU A 55 -31.64 -6.45 -24.14
N GLY A 56 -32.30 -7.48 -23.58
CA GLY A 56 -32.69 -8.68 -24.31
C GLY A 56 -31.69 -9.83 -24.31
N GLU A 57 -30.48 -9.66 -23.80
CA GLU A 57 -29.46 -10.73 -23.78
C GLU A 57 -29.76 -11.83 -22.76
N GLY A 58 -30.59 -11.54 -21.76
CA GLY A 58 -30.87 -12.45 -20.66
C GLY A 58 -29.71 -12.62 -19.67
N LYS A 59 -28.55 -12.04 -19.94
CA LYS A 59 -27.36 -12.05 -19.08
C LYS A 59 -26.94 -10.62 -18.74
N ILE A 60 -26.36 -10.44 -17.55
CA ILE A 60 -25.77 -9.19 -17.10
C ILE A 60 -24.32 -9.44 -16.67
N LYS A 61 -23.44 -8.49 -17.01
CA LYS A 61 -22.03 -8.52 -16.60
C LYS A 61 -21.92 -7.90 -15.21
N LEU A 62 -21.61 -8.70 -14.20
CA LEU A 62 -21.36 -8.26 -12.84
C LEU A 62 -19.86 -8.10 -12.61
N LYS A 63 -19.50 -7.08 -11.84
CA LYS A 63 -18.13 -6.90 -11.36
C LYS A 63 -18.01 -7.58 -10.01
N GLU A 64 -17.32 -8.71 -9.95
CA GLU A 64 -16.97 -9.37 -8.69
C GLU A 64 -15.58 -8.97 -8.23
N ILE A 65 -15.39 -8.85 -6.90
CA ILE A 65 -14.08 -8.58 -6.31
C ILE A 65 -13.13 -9.71 -6.69
N CYS A 66 -11.95 -9.37 -7.22
CA CYS A 66 -10.98 -10.37 -7.64
C CYS A 66 -10.46 -11.14 -6.42
N ARG A 67 -10.80 -12.42 -6.31
CA ARG A 67 -10.43 -13.30 -5.17
C ARG A 67 -8.92 -13.45 -5.00
N SER A 68 -8.15 -13.27 -6.07
CA SER A 68 -6.69 -13.42 -6.06
C SER A 68 -5.98 -12.23 -5.42
N CYS A 69 -6.54 -11.03 -5.49
CA CYS A 69 -5.98 -9.81 -4.90
C CYS A 69 -6.88 -9.15 -3.85
N GLU A 70 -8.05 -9.73 -3.58
CA GLU A 70 -9.05 -9.22 -2.63
C GLU A 70 -9.39 -7.74 -2.89
N GLY A 71 -9.53 -7.37 -4.16
CA GLY A 71 -9.87 -6.00 -4.56
C GLY A 71 -8.68 -5.05 -4.74
N SER A 72 -7.50 -5.41 -4.26
CA SER A 72 -6.35 -4.48 -4.28
C SER A 72 -5.73 -4.24 -5.66
N GLY A 73 -6.01 -5.11 -6.63
CA GLY A 73 -5.40 -5.07 -7.96
C GLY A 73 -3.89 -5.33 -7.97
N LYS A 74 -3.24 -5.48 -6.82
CA LYS A 74 -1.78 -5.55 -6.68
C LYS A 74 -1.40 -6.82 -5.91
N ILE A 75 -0.33 -7.45 -6.37
CA ILE A 75 0.34 -8.54 -5.64
C ILE A 75 1.76 -8.07 -5.37
N LYS A 76 2.10 -7.98 -4.09
CA LYS A 76 3.45 -7.62 -3.63
C LYS A 76 4.15 -8.87 -3.13
N LYS A 77 5.47 -8.81 -2.99
CA LYS A 77 6.23 -9.83 -2.26
C LYS A 77 6.52 -9.28 -0.87
N CYS A 78 6.50 -10.15 0.14
CA CYS A 78 6.94 -9.79 1.48
C CYS A 78 8.41 -9.40 1.43
N ARG A 79 8.76 -8.24 2.00
CA ARG A 79 10.15 -7.74 1.99
C ARG A 79 11.14 -8.58 2.82
N ILE A 80 10.65 -9.43 3.72
CA ILE A 80 11.50 -10.31 4.56
C ILE A 80 11.67 -11.69 3.90
N CYS A 81 10.58 -12.40 3.62
CA CYS A 81 10.64 -13.80 3.16
C CYS A 81 10.30 -14.02 1.68
N GLY A 82 9.97 -12.96 0.94
CA GLY A 82 9.68 -13.04 -0.50
C GLY A 82 8.32 -13.67 -0.87
N VAL A 83 7.54 -14.16 0.10
CA VAL A 83 6.21 -14.75 -0.17
C VAL A 83 5.28 -13.73 -0.83
N LYS A 84 4.47 -14.16 -1.81
CA LYS A 84 3.45 -13.31 -2.43
C LYS A 84 2.39 -12.94 -1.39
N ILE A 85 2.17 -11.64 -1.20
CA ILE A 85 1.15 -11.07 -0.32
C ILE A 85 0.10 -10.36 -1.17
N ARG A 86 -1.17 -10.58 -0.81
CA ARG A 86 -2.32 -9.90 -1.38
C ARG A 86 -2.49 -8.55 -0.70
N GLY A 87 -3.04 -7.56 -1.39
CA GLY A 87 -3.32 -6.27 -0.77
C GLY A 87 -2.18 -5.27 -0.86
N ASN A 88 -2.32 -4.21 -0.06
CA ASN A 88 -1.34 -3.11 0.03
C ASN A 88 -0.26 -3.33 1.10
N TYR A 89 -0.24 -4.49 1.76
CA TYR A 89 0.72 -4.80 2.82
C TYR A 89 2.16 -4.92 2.30
N GLU A 90 3.14 -4.67 3.17
CA GLU A 90 4.58 -4.80 2.87
C GLU A 90 5.17 -6.11 3.41
N LEU A 91 4.57 -6.66 4.47
CA LEU A 91 4.99 -7.87 5.15
C LEU A 91 3.84 -8.89 5.21
N CYS A 92 4.17 -10.17 5.16
CA CYS A 92 3.18 -11.23 5.38
C CYS A 92 2.80 -11.34 6.86
N GLN A 93 1.70 -12.02 7.16
CA GLN A 93 1.23 -12.18 8.54
C GLN A 93 2.26 -12.83 9.47
N LYS A 94 3.10 -13.74 8.96
CA LYS A 94 4.18 -14.38 9.74
C LYS A 94 5.30 -13.39 10.07
N CYS A 95 5.79 -12.66 9.07
CA CYS A 95 6.90 -11.72 9.25
C CYS A 95 6.48 -10.47 10.04
N ARG A 96 5.22 -10.02 9.91
CA ARG A 96 4.69 -8.89 10.70
C ARG A 96 4.65 -9.18 12.21
N LYS A 97 4.44 -10.45 12.60
CA LYS A 97 4.40 -10.87 14.01
C LYS A 97 5.79 -10.99 14.65
N LYS A 98 6.84 -11.10 13.84
CA LYS A 98 8.21 -11.18 14.34
C LYS A 98 8.77 -9.78 14.62
N PRO A 99 9.67 -9.65 15.60
CA PRO A 99 10.47 -8.45 15.77
C PRO A 99 11.22 -8.12 14.47
N HIS A 100 10.99 -6.94 13.91
CA HIS A 100 11.66 -6.48 12.70
C HIS A 100 12.01 -4.99 12.80
N ALA A 101 13.11 -4.61 12.17
CA ALA A 101 13.59 -3.24 12.13
C ALA A 101 13.78 -2.79 10.68
N TYR A 102 13.42 -1.55 10.38
CA TYR A 102 13.48 -1.00 9.04
C TYR A 102 14.82 -0.32 8.78
N LEU A 103 15.47 -0.63 7.66
CA LEU A 103 16.67 0.07 7.20
C LEU A 103 16.28 1.04 6.07
N LEU A 104 16.40 2.34 6.32
CA LEU A 104 16.08 3.39 5.36
C LEU A 104 17.28 3.64 4.43
N LYS A 105 17.07 3.56 3.12
CA LYS A 105 18.09 3.97 2.13
C LYS A 105 18.07 5.47 1.91
N ASN A 106 19.17 6.02 1.36
CA ASN A 106 19.39 7.44 1.03
C ASN A 106 18.28 8.10 0.19
N SER A 107 17.46 7.30 -0.51
CA SER A 107 16.30 7.75 -1.26
C SER A 107 15.12 8.21 -0.39
N CYS A 108 15.04 7.78 0.86
CA CYS A 108 13.91 8.06 1.75
C CYS A 108 14.03 9.43 2.43
N SER A 109 12.89 10.09 2.60
CA SER A 109 12.70 11.39 3.23
C SER A 109 11.97 11.24 4.58
N ILE A 110 11.77 12.34 5.29
CA ILE A 110 11.06 12.34 6.57
C ILE A 110 9.59 11.90 6.43
N GLU A 111 8.97 12.08 5.26
CA GLU A 111 7.60 11.63 5.01
C GLU A 111 7.46 10.09 5.03
N ASP A 112 8.56 9.36 4.80
CA ASP A 112 8.55 7.89 4.80
C ASP A 112 8.67 7.31 6.21
N LEU A 113 8.98 8.15 7.21
CA LEU A 113 9.07 7.73 8.60
C LEU A 113 7.67 7.52 9.19
N ARG A 114 7.54 6.40 9.90
CA ARG A 114 6.33 6.03 10.65
C ARG A 114 6.59 6.10 12.14
N LEU A 115 5.67 6.74 12.86
CA LEU A 115 5.67 6.74 14.33
C LEU A 115 5.53 5.31 14.86
N ASN A 116 6.09 5.06 16.04
CA ASN A 116 6.08 3.78 16.74
C ASN A 116 6.65 2.61 15.92
N THR A 117 7.51 2.92 14.94
CA THR A 117 8.16 1.92 14.10
C THR A 117 9.66 1.91 14.44
N THR A 118 10.25 0.71 14.47
CA THR A 118 11.67 0.52 14.78
C THR A 118 12.52 0.59 13.52
N TYR A 119 13.58 1.39 13.55
CA TYR A 119 14.54 1.57 12.48
C TYR A 119 15.95 1.22 12.94
N VAL A 120 16.79 0.84 11.98
CA VAL A 120 18.23 0.68 12.18
C VAL A 120 18.90 2.02 11.91
N GLY A 121 19.70 2.48 12.86
CA GLY A 121 20.47 3.72 12.74
C GLY A 121 21.90 3.55 13.23
N THR A 122 22.73 4.54 12.94
CA THR A 122 24.13 4.59 13.41
C THR A 122 24.33 5.79 14.32
N VAL A 123 24.95 5.59 15.48
CA VAL A 123 25.25 6.67 16.42
C VAL A 123 26.24 7.65 15.78
N SER A 124 25.84 8.90 15.67
CA SER A 124 26.66 9.96 15.07
C SER A 124 27.43 10.76 16.11
N ALA A 125 26.79 11.07 17.25
CA ALA A 125 27.38 11.89 18.30
C ALA A 125 26.66 11.66 19.63
N ILE A 126 27.41 11.63 20.72
CA ILE A 126 26.90 11.51 22.08
C ILE A 126 27.10 12.85 22.79
N THR A 127 26.03 13.40 23.35
CA THR A 127 26.04 14.69 24.07
C THR A 127 25.38 14.55 25.44
N PRO A 128 25.59 15.50 26.36
CA PRO A 128 24.94 15.47 27.68
C PRO A 128 23.40 15.49 27.63
N ILE A 129 22.84 16.08 26.56
CA ILE A 129 21.38 16.20 26.34
C ILE A 129 20.79 14.88 25.81
N GLY A 130 21.58 14.12 25.04
CA GLY A 130 21.14 12.88 24.41
C GLY A 130 22.11 12.36 23.35
N VAL A 131 21.70 11.30 22.66
CA VAL A 131 22.49 10.60 21.64
C VAL A 131 21.88 10.86 20.28
N PHE A 132 22.67 11.39 19.34
CA PHE A 132 22.26 11.59 17.97
C PHE A 132 22.49 10.33 17.15
N VAL A 133 21.46 9.90 16.44
CA VAL A 133 21.49 8.71 15.59
C VAL A 133 21.08 9.10 14.17
N ASN A 134 21.91 8.71 13.20
CA ASN A 134 21.60 8.86 11.79
C ASN A 134 20.84 7.62 11.33
N LEU A 135 19.58 7.80 10.92
CA LEU A 135 18.79 6.77 10.25
C LEU A 135 19.17 6.67 8.77
N ASN A 136 19.55 7.81 8.19
CA ASN A 136 19.90 7.94 6.79
C ASN A 136 20.81 9.17 6.59
N ARG A 137 21.40 9.38 5.40
CA ARG A 137 22.22 10.59 5.13
C ARG A 137 21.46 11.91 5.30
N LYS A 138 20.13 11.88 5.14
CA LYS A 138 19.25 13.07 5.25
C LYS A 138 18.47 13.13 6.57
N ILE A 139 18.37 12.01 7.28
CA ILE A 139 17.48 11.88 8.44
C ILE A 139 18.31 11.62 9.68
N ARG A 140 18.32 12.60 10.57
CA ARG A 140 19.00 12.53 11.86
C ARG A 140 17.95 12.63 12.97
N GLY A 141 18.06 11.75 13.95
CA GLY A 141 17.20 11.77 15.13
C GLY A 141 17.99 11.93 16.42
N LEU A 142 17.27 12.28 17.49
CA LEU A 142 17.80 12.46 18.82
C LEU A 142 17.14 11.48 19.78
N ILE A 143 17.96 10.70 20.48
CA ILE A 143 17.53 9.93 21.64
C ILE A 143 17.75 10.81 22.88
N HIS A 144 16.68 11.22 23.53
CA HIS A 144 16.77 11.92 24.81
C HIS A 144 17.45 11.03 25.86
N LYS A 145 18.25 11.61 26.77
CA LYS A 145 18.93 10.87 27.84
C LYS A 145 18.02 9.92 28.64
N ARG A 146 16.76 10.31 28.87
CA ARG A 146 15.74 9.47 29.53
C ARG A 146 15.42 8.17 28.76
N ASN A 147 15.56 8.21 27.44
CA ASN A 147 15.24 7.12 26.53
C ASN A 147 16.50 6.41 25.99
N ALA A 148 17.70 6.84 26.39
CA ALA A 148 18.98 6.27 25.93
C ALA A 148 19.34 4.96 26.66
N GLY A 149 18.60 4.60 27.72
CA GLY A 149 18.92 3.46 28.57
C GLY A 149 20.29 3.58 29.25
N ASN A 150 20.62 2.64 30.12
CA ASN A 150 21.97 2.57 30.73
C ASN A 150 23.00 1.93 29.78
N SER A 151 22.79 2.03 28.46
CA SER A 151 23.65 1.37 27.47
C SER A 151 24.86 2.25 27.15
N SER A 152 26.06 1.68 27.27
CA SER A 152 27.31 2.31 26.84
C SER A 152 27.40 2.34 25.32
N LEU A 153 26.69 3.28 24.69
CA LEU A 153 26.75 3.50 23.25
C LEU A 153 28.07 4.19 22.90
N LEU A 154 28.68 3.75 21.79
CA LEU A 154 29.85 4.40 21.20
C LEU A 154 29.47 5.13 19.90
N ASN A 155 30.26 6.14 19.54
CA ASN A 155 30.11 6.78 18.24
C ASN A 155 30.42 5.76 17.13
N GLY A 156 29.51 5.60 16.17
CA GLY A 156 29.60 4.62 15.10
C GLY A 156 28.85 3.31 15.35
N ASP A 157 28.28 3.09 16.53
CA ASP A 157 27.53 1.86 16.81
C ASP A 157 26.22 1.81 16.01
N LYS A 158 25.91 0.61 15.49
CA LYS A 158 24.61 0.32 14.89
C LYS A 158 23.61 -0.03 15.97
N VAL A 159 22.56 0.75 16.06
CA VAL A 159 21.50 0.62 17.08
C VAL A 159 20.13 0.55 16.44
N THR A 160 19.22 -0.15 17.10
CA THR A 160 17.80 -0.16 16.77
C THR A 160 17.06 0.86 17.62
N VAL A 161 16.33 1.76 16.95
CA VAL A 161 15.67 2.91 17.57
C VAL A 161 14.23 3.00 17.11
N THR A 162 13.32 3.37 18.00
CA THR A 162 11.90 3.54 17.67
C THR A 162 11.58 5.03 17.56
N VAL A 163 10.84 5.40 16.52
CA VAL A 163 10.42 6.80 16.32
C VAL A 163 9.28 7.11 17.27
N THR A 164 9.50 8.00 18.23
CA THR A 164 8.48 8.45 19.18
C THR A 164 7.76 9.71 18.71
N GLY A 165 8.43 10.56 17.94
CA GLY A 165 7.88 11.82 17.46
C GLY A 165 8.63 12.35 16.24
N ILE A 166 7.92 13.09 15.38
CA ILE A 166 8.48 13.81 14.24
C ILE A 166 8.02 15.25 14.38
N LYS A 167 8.96 16.17 14.50
CA LYS A 167 8.68 17.59 14.63
C LYS A 167 8.62 18.25 13.24
N PRO A 168 7.88 19.36 13.09
CA PRO A 168 7.75 20.07 11.82
C PRO A 168 9.07 20.69 11.31
N ASN A 169 10.04 20.91 12.20
CA ASN A 169 11.39 21.38 11.84
C ASN A 169 12.27 20.27 11.22
N GLY A 170 11.78 19.04 11.13
CA GLY A 170 12.49 17.89 10.60
C GLY A 170 13.33 17.12 11.63
N GLU A 171 13.27 17.50 12.91
CA GLU A 171 13.86 16.70 13.98
C GLU A 171 13.00 15.48 14.29
N VAL A 172 13.66 14.34 14.50
CA VAL A 172 13.01 13.08 14.84
C VAL A 172 13.39 12.69 16.26
N ASP A 173 12.40 12.56 17.13
CA ASP A 173 12.59 12.07 18.49
C ASP A 173 12.59 10.54 18.46
N LEU A 174 13.64 9.97 19.05
CA LEU A 174 13.89 8.53 19.05
C LEU A 174 13.94 7.99 20.48
N SER A 175 13.59 6.71 20.62
CA SER A 175 13.86 5.92 21.82
C SER A 175 14.75 4.73 21.48
N LEU A 176 15.67 4.38 22.39
CA LEU A 176 16.49 3.20 22.22
C LEU A 176 15.61 1.96 22.37
N ASN A 177 15.65 1.06 21.39
CA ASN A 177 14.94 -0.22 21.43
C ASN A 177 15.90 -1.32 21.01
N GLN A 178 16.81 -1.73 21.91
CA GLN A 178 17.77 -2.80 21.63
C GLN A 178 17.05 -4.14 21.50
N MET A 179 17.21 -4.77 20.35
CA MET A 179 16.61 -6.06 20.04
C MET A 179 17.72 -7.05 19.72
N GLU A 180 17.78 -8.18 20.42
CA GLU A 180 18.83 -9.19 20.18
C GLU A 180 18.57 -10.02 18.91
N LYS A 181 17.30 -10.25 18.56
CA LYS A 181 16.87 -11.04 17.41
C LYS A 181 15.80 -10.27 16.63
N PHE A 182 16.19 -9.68 15.50
CA PHE A 182 15.27 -8.98 14.60
C PHE A 182 15.59 -9.27 13.13
N GLU A 183 14.56 -9.21 12.29
CA GLU A 183 14.74 -9.24 10.83
C GLU A 183 14.85 -7.80 10.29
N VAL A 184 15.80 -7.55 9.39
CA VAL A 184 15.99 -6.24 8.78
C VAL A 184 15.12 -6.11 7.53
N VAL A 185 14.34 -5.04 7.45
CA VAL A 185 13.48 -4.73 6.30
C VAL A 185 14.04 -3.50 5.58
N GLU A 186 14.62 -3.70 4.40
CA GLU A 186 15.09 -2.57 3.61
C GLU A 186 13.94 -1.79 2.98
N ILE A 187 13.97 -0.47 3.15
CA ILE A 187 13.05 0.46 2.52
C ILE A 187 13.83 1.34 1.54
N SER A 188 13.46 1.26 0.27
CA SER A 188 13.89 2.17 -0.78
C SER A 188 12.68 2.74 -1.51
N LYS A 189 12.78 3.99 -1.95
CA LYS A 189 11.84 4.52 -2.95
C LYS A 189 12.20 3.88 -4.29
N GLU A 190 11.20 3.33 -4.97
CA GLU A 190 11.34 2.90 -6.37
C GLU A 190 11.57 4.18 -7.19
N VAL A 191 12.82 4.40 -7.62
CA VAL A 191 13.12 5.42 -8.61
C VAL A 191 12.64 4.86 -9.95
N PRO A 192 11.82 5.58 -10.74
CA PRO A 192 11.44 5.11 -12.06
C PRO A 192 12.72 4.90 -12.88
N GLU A 193 12.93 3.68 -13.37
CA GLU A 193 14.00 3.39 -14.32
C GLU A 193 13.63 4.02 -15.66
N ILE A 194 14.03 5.27 -15.86
CA ILE A 194 13.95 5.92 -17.18
C ILE A 194 15.02 5.31 -18.08
N LYS A 195 14.63 4.87 -19.28
CA LYS A 195 15.60 4.47 -20.30
C LYS A 195 16.43 5.70 -20.65
N ILE A 196 17.72 5.48 -20.89
CA ILE A 196 18.68 6.56 -21.19
C ILE A 196 18.21 7.44 -22.36
N ILE A 197 17.45 6.89 -23.30
CA ILE A 197 16.90 7.59 -24.47
C ILE A 197 15.78 8.60 -24.12
N GLU A 198 15.14 8.46 -22.97
CA GLU A 198 14.09 9.36 -22.47
C GLU A 198 14.64 10.30 -21.37
N ALA A 199 15.94 10.21 -21.04
CA ALA A 199 16.55 11.00 -19.98
C ALA A 199 16.70 12.49 -20.35
N GLU A 200 16.74 12.82 -21.65
CA GLU A 200 16.82 14.19 -22.15
C GLU A 200 15.54 15.00 -21.86
N ASP A 201 14.37 14.36 -21.84
CA ASP A 201 13.09 15.01 -21.50
C ASP A 201 12.92 15.32 -20.01
N TYR A 202 13.69 14.66 -19.14
CA TYR A 202 13.66 14.85 -17.69
C TYR A 202 14.86 15.63 -17.15
N ALA A 203 15.73 16.14 -18.02
CA ALA A 203 16.84 17.01 -17.64
C ALA A 203 16.29 18.34 -17.08
N GLY A 204 16.33 18.48 -15.76
CA GLY A 204 15.94 19.72 -15.04
C GLY A 204 14.59 19.68 -14.31
N LYS A 205 13.89 18.53 -14.26
CA LYS A 205 12.62 18.37 -13.50
C LYS A 205 12.68 17.37 -12.34
N LEU A 206 13.88 16.95 -11.95
CA LEU A 206 14.15 16.09 -10.80
C LEU A 206 14.83 16.85 -9.66
#